data_AF-A0A1H4GN65-F1
#
_entry.id   AF-A0A1H4GN65-F1
#
_cell.length_a   1.000
_cell.length_b   1.000
_cell.length_c   1.000
_cell.angle_alpha   90.00
_cell.angle_beta   90.00
_cell.angle_gamma   90.00
#
_symmetry.space_group_name_H-M   'P 1'
#
loop_
_entity.id
_entity.type
_entity.pdbx_description
1 polymer ?
#
loop_
_entity_poly.entity_id
_entity_poly.type
_entity_poly.pdbx_seq_one_letter_code
_entity_poly.pdbx_strand_id
1 'polypeptide(L)' 'MFEKRGIGRRLHDTMLNWYFSQTRAGIWLGTAPRTRAAAFYRESGWKETCTHGKGEIRFEMSFEEWKQQQETNSER' A
#
# COMPACT_ATOMS: atom_id res chain seq x y z
N MET A 1 -2.63 -25.74 -1.15
CA MET A 1 -2.28 -24.67 -0.19
C MET A 1 -1.81 -23.46 -0.99
N PHE A 2 -2.68 -22.49 -1.25
CA PHE A 2 -2.41 -21.35 -2.18
C PHE A 2 -2.12 -20.03 -1.46
N GLU A 3 -1.85 -20.11 -0.16
CA GLU A 3 -1.44 -18.97 0.65
C GLU A 3 0.07 -18.77 0.43
N LYS A 4 0.43 -17.83 -0.46
CA LYS A 4 1.79 -17.27 -0.78
C LYS A 4 2.04 -16.98 -2.27
N ARG A 5 1.02 -16.96 -3.15
CA ARG A 5 1.22 -16.67 -4.60
C ARG A 5 1.30 -15.19 -5.00
N GLY A 6 1.39 -14.26 -4.05
CA GLY A 6 1.52 -12.83 -4.38
C GLY A 6 0.31 -12.21 -5.11
N ILE A 7 -0.84 -12.88 -5.15
CA ILE A 7 -2.04 -12.41 -5.87
C ILE A 7 -2.55 -11.09 -5.29
N GLY A 8 -2.55 -10.96 -3.96
CA GLY A 8 -2.91 -9.70 -3.30
C GLY A 8 -1.99 -8.55 -3.69
N ARG A 9 -0.69 -8.82 -3.82
CA ARG A 9 0.30 -7.83 -4.27
C ARG A 9 0.10 -7.45 -5.73
N ARG A 10 -0.18 -8.41 -6.61
CA ARG A 10 -0.43 -8.16 -8.04
C ARG A 10 -1.73 -7.40 -8.29
N LEU A 11 -2.79 -7.71 -7.55
CA LEU A 11 -4.04 -6.97 -7.61
C LEU A 11 -3.86 -5.54 -7.09
N HIS A 12 -3.17 -5.40 -5.96
CA HIS A 12 -2.83 -4.09 -5.40
C HIS A 12 -1.97 -3.27 -6.36
N ASP A 13 -0.97 -3.88 -7.00
CA ASP A 13 -0.14 -3.20 -8.00
C ASP A 13 -0.99 -2.75 -9.18
N THR A 14 -1.83 -3.62 -9.73
CA THR A 14 -2.73 -3.29 -10.85
C THR A 14 -3.67 -2.13 -10.49
N MET A 15 -4.23 -2.14 -9.28
CA MET A 15 -5.10 -1.07 -8.77
C MET A 15 -4.36 0.26 -8.69
N LEU A 16 -3.16 0.27 -8.12
CA LEU A 16 -2.35 1.48 -8.01
C LEU A 16 -1.86 1.96 -9.37
N ASN A 17 -1.45 1.06 -10.26
CA ASN A 17 -1.01 1.39 -11.61
C ASN A 17 -2.15 2.05 -12.41
N TRP A 18 -3.37 1.49 -12.32
CA TRP A 18 -4.55 2.08 -12.94
C TRP A 18 -4.90 3.45 -12.33
N TYR A 19 -4.90 3.55 -11.00
CA TYR A 19 -5.20 4.80 -10.30
C TYR A 19 -4.19 5.91 -10.64
N PHE A 20 -2.90 5.59 -10.58
CA PHE A 20 -1.81 6.52 -10.87
C PHE A 20 -1.63 6.83 -12.35
N SER A 21 -2.11 5.94 -13.24
CA SER A 21 -2.21 6.23 -14.67
C SER A 21 -3.25 7.30 -14.96
N GLN A 22 -4.28 7.44 -14.13
CA GLN A 22 -5.37 8.40 -14.30
C GLN A 22 -5.14 9.68 -13.49
N THR A 23 -4.58 9.58 -12.28
CA THR A 23 -4.36 10.72 -11.37
C THR A 23 -3.04 10.63 -10.62
N ARG A 24 -2.36 11.76 -10.44
CA ARG A 24 -1.12 11.82 -9.62
C ARG A 24 -1.37 12.23 -8.17
N ALA A 25 -2.64 12.35 -7.78
CA ALA A 25 -3.01 12.68 -6.42
C ALA A 25 -2.63 11.55 -5.46
N GLY A 26 -2.11 11.92 -4.28
CA GLY A 26 -1.83 10.96 -3.21
C GLY A 26 -3.11 10.25 -2.78
N ILE A 27 -2.99 8.95 -2.51
CA ILE A 27 -4.06 8.11 -1.98
C ILE A 27 -3.82 7.88 -0.49
N TRP A 28 -4.89 7.87 0.29
CA TRP A 28 -4.84 7.55 1.71
C TRP A 28 -5.95 6.56 2.06
N LEU A 29 -5.67 5.71 3.04
CA LEU A 29 -6.59 4.70 3.51
C LEU A 29 -6.47 4.54 5.02
N GLY A 30 -7.61 4.31 5.67
CA GLY A 30 -7.68 4.04 7.10
C GLY A 30 -7.94 2.56 7.34
N THR A 31 -7.26 1.97 8.32
CA THR A 31 -7.52 0.59 8.77
C THR A 31 -7.33 0.46 10.28
N ALA A 32 -7.96 -0.54 10.88
CA ALA A 32 -7.76 -0.84 12.28
C ALA A 32 -6.34 -1.39 12.54
N PRO A 33 -5.68 -0.99 13.65
CA PRO A 33 -4.41 -1.54 14.07
C PRO A 33 -4.57 -3.03 14.38
N ARG A 34 -3.51 -3.81 14.11
CA ARG A 34 -3.46 -5.27 14.33
C ARG A 34 -4.31 -6.13 13.39
N THR A 35 -4.73 -5.59 12.25
CA THR A 35 -5.37 -6.37 11.19
C THR A 35 -4.35 -6.93 10.19
N ARG A 36 -4.71 -8.01 9.48
CA ARG A 36 -3.94 -8.52 8.34
C ARG A 36 -3.73 -7.45 7.26
N ALA A 37 -4.70 -6.56 7.09
CA ALA A 37 -4.60 -5.45 6.14
C ALA A 37 -3.52 -4.44 6.56
N ALA A 38 -3.43 -4.08 7.85
CA ALA A 38 -2.37 -3.20 8.33
C ALA A 38 -0.96 -3.77 8.08
N ALA A 39 -0.77 -5.07 8.31
CA ALA A 39 0.49 -5.74 7.97
C ALA A 39 0.77 -5.71 6.46
N PHE A 40 -0.25 -5.98 5.63
CA PHE A 40 -0.15 -5.95 4.18
C PHE A 40 0.25 -4.56 3.63
N TYR A 41 -0.35 -3.48 4.15
CA TYR A 41 0.00 -2.12 3.72
C TYR A 41 1.41 -1.72 4.14
N ARG A 42 1.85 -2.10 5.35
CA ARG A 42 3.25 -1.92 5.77
C ARG A 42 4.24 -2.66 4.87
N GLU A 43 3.96 -3.91 4.53
CA GLU A 43 4.80 -4.69 3.60
C GLU A 43 4.75 -4.16 2.17
N SER A 44 3.65 -3.50 1.79
CA SER A 44 3.49 -2.81 0.51
C SER A 44 4.05 -1.37 0.55
N GLY A 45 4.86 -1.04 1.56
CA GLY A 45 5.58 0.23 1.72
C GLY A 45 4.71 1.48 1.85
N TRP A 46 3.48 1.34 2.32
CA TRP A 46 2.64 2.50 2.64
C TRP A 46 3.19 3.24 3.85
N LYS A 47 3.11 4.58 3.82
CA LYS A 47 3.59 5.42 4.91
C LYS A 47 2.50 5.60 5.96
N GLU A 48 2.82 5.24 7.20
CA GLU A 48 1.93 5.43 8.35
C GLU A 48 1.98 6.89 8.80
N THR A 49 0.91 7.65 8.56
CA THR A 49 0.88 9.10 8.82
C THR A 49 0.16 9.48 10.11
N CYS A 50 -0.74 8.62 10.61
CA CYS A 50 -1.43 8.89 11.86
C CYS A 50 -1.82 7.59 12.57
N THR A 51 -1.37 7.45 13.82
CA THR A 51 -1.79 6.39 14.73
C THR A 51 -2.30 7.08 15.98
N HIS A 52 -3.56 7.51 15.94
CA HIS A 52 -4.16 8.15 17.11
C HIS A 52 -4.73 7.05 18.02
N GLY A 53 -4.48 7.13 19.33
CA GLY A 53 -4.80 6.12 20.35
C GLY A 53 -6.28 5.70 20.47
N LYS A 54 -7.15 6.12 19.54
CA LYS A 54 -8.52 5.66 19.32
C LYS A 54 -8.64 4.41 18.45
N GLY A 55 -7.53 3.83 18.00
CA GLY A 55 -7.54 2.49 17.39
C GLY A 55 -7.75 2.47 15.88
N GLU A 56 -7.20 3.45 15.15
CA GLU A 56 -7.14 3.46 13.69
C GLU A 56 -5.75 3.92 13.22
N ILE A 57 -5.23 3.27 12.18
CA ILE A 57 -3.99 3.63 11.48
C ILE A 57 -4.37 4.21 10.12
N ARG A 58 -3.82 5.39 9.81
CA ARG A 58 -3.90 5.96 8.47
C ARG A 58 -2.62 5.69 7.71
N PHE A 59 -2.78 5.15 6.52
CA PHE A 59 -1.75 4.91 5.54
C PHE A 59 -1.90 5.91 4.40
N GLU A 60 -0.79 6.48 3.95
CA GLU A 60 -0.74 7.39 2.82
C GLU A 60 0.32 6.91 1.83
N MET A 61 0.03 7.10 0.55
CA MET A 61 0.95 6.82 -0.55
C MET A 61 0.83 7.91 -1.59
N SER A 62 1.94 8.59 -1.86
CA SER A 62 2.05 9.53 -2.97
C SER A 62 2.45 8.79 -4.24
N PHE A 63 2.22 9.44 -5.39
CA PHE A 63 2.69 8.94 -6.69
C PHE A 63 4.20 8.70 -6.71
N GLU A 64 4.97 9.58 -6.05
CA GLU A 64 6.43 9.49 -5.96
C GLU A 64 6.87 8.24 -5.17
N GLU A 65 6.23 7.98 -4.03
CA GLU A 65 6.52 6.80 -3.19
C GLU A 65 6.16 5.50 -3.94
N TRP A 66 5.02 5.46 -4.62
CA TRP A 66 4.64 4.32 -5.45
C TRP A 66 5.64 4.07 -6.57
N LYS A 67 6.08 5.13 -7.26
CA LYS A 67 7.04 5.02 -8.35
C LYS A 67 8.38 4.47 -7.86
N GLN A 68 8.89 4.98 -6.74
CA GLN A 68 10.14 4.49 -6.13
C GLN A 68 10.04 3.01 -5.72
N GLN A 69 8.88 2.58 -5.23
CA GLN A 69 8.67 1.17 -4.89
C GLN A 69 8.66 0.25 -6.12
N GLN A 70 8.06 0.69 -7.23
CA GLN A 70 8.08 -0.06 -8.49
C GLN A 70 9.51 -0.24 -9.00
N GLU A 71 10.31 0.83 -8.93
CA GLU A 71 11.73 0.81 -9.30
C GLU A 71 12.51 -0.19 -8.41
N THR A 72 12.35 -0.09 -7.09
CA THR A 72 13.02 -0.98 -6.12
C THR A 72 12.65 -2.45 -6.28
N ASN A 73 11.41 -2.75 -6.70
CA ASN A 73 10.94 -4.13 -6.88
C ASN A 73 11.33 -4.72 -8.25
N SER A 74 11.76 -3.90 -9.21
CA SER A 74 12.26 -4.36 -10.52
C SER A 74 13.73 -4.82 -10.48
N GLU A 75 14.46 -4.47 -9.41
CA GLU A 75 15.89 -4.79 -9.24
C GLU A 75 16.13 -6.04 -8.36
N ARG A 76 15.07 -6.73 -7.92
CA ARG A 76 15.15 -7.95 -7.10
C ARG A 76 14.70 -9.21 -7.82
#